data_AF-A0A357BR44-F1
#
_entry.id   AF-A0A357BR44-F1
#
_cell.length_a   1.000
_cell.length_b   1.000
_cell.length_c   1.000
_cell.angle_alpha   90.00
_cell.angle_beta   90.00
_cell.angle_gamma   90.00
#
_symmetry.space_group_name_H-M   'P 1'
#
loop_
_entity.id
_entity.type
_entity.pdbx_description
1 polymer ?
#
loop_
_entity_poly.entity_id
_entity_poly.type
_entity_poly.pdbx_seq_one_letter_code
_entity_poly.pdbx_strand_id
1 'polypeptide(L)'
;MTPIFPAATKLFEEKNCSIKKFDSIFPDMAATTKDGYFIIAEKGEMVYLFVVGGRPYASGRIEKEELSFLDIQEFFDTYSRIGAADLSFYKVEKKLLLSILVYFKKRPIQKFTVEMVDMEKVLHDLAQKGADSIIATRCGDKLGFCICLKGRPSFNYLPDGKYAQEQPKEGLLLYIFGEKSCVPSIEVFDDIHMTPASDAISQQGELPTSLTAHYIKKPSASASVSGAEVILMLADKVINKYPVTKTETTIGRSAGSDILIENPGVSRHHAVLLEKNGRFIIEDKGSSNGTFMNGEKITSRELKDGDQMQILKHILVFKAPLTAAKEAASAEKTMYVDPPQIKASKPGAAKVVLEDGKEFPLQSTVMTIGSGEEVGLRLEDRGVAEHHASILRGKGGEFVLMHKGGKTTRVNGEKIQEHHLKNGDVIEIGEYKIKYQTS
;
A
#
# COMPACT_ATOMS: atom_id res chain seq x y z
N MET A 1 -26.69 -15.70 -8.95
CA MET A 1 -26.87 -14.27 -8.57
C MET A 1 -26.93 -13.44 -9.83
N THR A 2 -27.80 -12.43 -9.87
CA THR A 2 -27.88 -11.48 -10.98
C THR A 2 -26.64 -10.57 -10.93
N PRO A 3 -25.97 -10.26 -12.05
CA PRO A 3 -24.86 -9.33 -12.05
C PRO A 3 -25.32 -7.96 -11.54
N ILE A 4 -24.51 -7.35 -10.67
CA ILE A 4 -24.72 -6.00 -10.12
C ILE A 4 -24.67 -4.94 -11.25
N PHE A 5 -24.10 -5.30 -12.40
CA PHE A 5 -23.88 -4.38 -13.52
C PHE A 5 -24.99 -4.43 -14.58
N PRO A 6 -25.49 -3.25 -15.00
CA PRO A 6 -26.80 -3.06 -15.62
C PRO A 6 -26.96 -3.56 -17.07
N ALA A 7 -25.86 -3.80 -17.80
CA ALA A 7 -25.92 -4.24 -19.23
C ALA A 7 -24.83 -5.26 -19.60
N ALA A 8 -24.35 -6.03 -18.62
CA ALA A 8 -23.34 -7.05 -18.87
C ALA A 8 -23.98 -8.32 -19.46
N THR A 9 -23.43 -8.83 -20.57
CA THR A 9 -23.95 -10.05 -21.22
C THR A 9 -23.13 -11.25 -20.78
N LYS A 10 -23.74 -12.18 -20.04
CA LYS A 10 -23.09 -13.44 -19.66
C LYS A 10 -22.86 -14.28 -20.92
N LEU A 11 -21.61 -14.61 -21.22
CA LEU A 11 -21.25 -15.46 -22.36
C LEU A 11 -20.85 -16.87 -21.97
N PHE A 12 -20.38 -17.03 -20.73
CA PHE A 12 -19.86 -18.29 -20.24
C PHE A 12 -20.19 -18.43 -18.76
N GLU A 13 -20.51 -19.66 -18.38
CA GLU A 13 -20.68 -20.09 -17.00
C GLU A 13 -20.21 -21.53 -16.90
N GLU A 14 -19.38 -21.82 -15.91
CA GLU A 14 -18.87 -23.14 -15.63
C GLU A 14 -18.85 -23.36 -14.12
N LYS A 15 -19.45 -24.46 -13.69
CA LYS A 15 -19.46 -24.84 -12.28
C LYS A 15 -18.18 -25.56 -11.91
N ASN A 16 -17.66 -25.29 -10.71
CA ASN A 16 -16.42 -25.91 -10.21
C ASN A 16 -15.27 -25.86 -11.25
N CYS A 17 -15.11 -24.72 -11.94
CA CYS A 17 -14.07 -24.55 -12.93
C CYS A 17 -12.69 -24.59 -12.25
N SER A 18 -11.89 -25.60 -12.57
CA SER A 18 -10.52 -25.69 -12.04
C SER A 18 -9.61 -24.61 -12.62
N ILE A 19 -8.56 -24.29 -11.89
CA ILE A 19 -7.51 -23.35 -12.32
C ILE A 19 -6.92 -23.69 -13.70
N LYS A 20 -6.59 -24.97 -13.95
CA LYS A 20 -6.07 -25.40 -15.26
C LYS A 20 -7.08 -25.17 -16.39
N LYS A 21 -8.36 -25.36 -16.09
CA LYS A 21 -9.45 -25.12 -17.04
C LYS A 21 -9.63 -23.63 -17.30
N PHE A 22 -9.49 -22.76 -16.29
CA PHE A 22 -9.47 -21.31 -16.49
C PHE A 22 -8.41 -20.89 -17.52
N ASP A 23 -7.17 -21.33 -17.36
CA ASP A 23 -6.08 -20.97 -18.29
C ASP A 23 -6.36 -21.42 -19.73
N SER A 24 -7.07 -22.54 -19.92
CA SER A 24 -7.46 -23.01 -21.24
C SER A 24 -8.58 -22.19 -21.89
N ILE A 25 -9.45 -21.56 -21.09
CA ILE A 25 -10.64 -20.84 -21.57
C ILE A 25 -10.36 -19.35 -21.77
N PHE A 26 -9.47 -18.77 -20.95
CA PHE A 26 -9.19 -17.35 -20.99
C PHE A 26 -8.80 -16.84 -22.40
N PRO A 27 -7.87 -17.47 -23.14
CA PRO A 27 -7.44 -16.95 -24.45
C PRO A 27 -8.60 -16.79 -25.44
N ASP A 28 -9.49 -17.77 -25.49
CA ASP A 28 -10.65 -17.75 -26.39
C ASP A 28 -11.63 -16.63 -26.04
N MET A 29 -11.94 -16.46 -24.75
CA MET A 29 -12.82 -15.38 -24.28
C MET A 29 -12.21 -14.00 -24.52
N ALA A 30 -10.92 -13.85 -24.21
CA ALA A 30 -10.19 -12.60 -24.37
C ALA A 30 -10.04 -12.19 -25.85
N ALA A 31 -9.74 -13.13 -26.75
CA ALA A 31 -9.65 -12.88 -28.18
C ALA A 31 -11.01 -12.50 -28.79
N THR A 32 -12.08 -13.17 -28.36
CA THR A 32 -13.43 -12.98 -28.92
C THR A 32 -14.06 -11.67 -28.49
N THR A 33 -13.93 -11.30 -27.22
CA THR A 33 -14.68 -10.17 -26.64
C THR A 33 -13.88 -8.91 -26.45
N LYS A 34 -12.56 -9.05 -26.22
CA LYS A 34 -11.61 -8.01 -25.81
C LYS A 34 -11.94 -7.34 -24.47
N ASP A 35 -13.19 -6.98 -24.22
CA ASP A 35 -13.61 -6.22 -23.04
C ASP A 35 -14.68 -6.99 -22.25
N GLY A 36 -14.44 -7.16 -20.96
CA GLY A 36 -15.34 -7.91 -20.08
C GLY A 36 -14.77 -8.13 -18.69
N TYR A 37 -15.37 -9.04 -17.93
CA TYR A 37 -14.83 -9.49 -16.66
C TYR A 37 -15.18 -10.94 -16.36
N PHE A 38 -14.26 -11.65 -15.72
CA PHE A 38 -14.57 -12.90 -15.03
C PHE A 38 -15.04 -12.58 -13.61
N ILE A 39 -15.88 -13.45 -13.07
CA ILE A 39 -16.33 -13.39 -11.68
C ILE A 39 -16.29 -14.78 -11.06
N ILE A 40 -15.78 -14.84 -9.84
CA ILE A 40 -15.90 -16.00 -8.93
C ILE A 40 -16.70 -15.57 -7.71
N ALA A 41 -17.59 -16.46 -7.26
CA ALA A 41 -18.43 -16.25 -6.07
C ALA A 41 -18.03 -17.23 -4.97
N GLU A 42 -17.71 -16.75 -3.77
CA GLU A 42 -17.45 -17.59 -2.60
C GLU A 42 -18.04 -16.95 -1.34
N LYS A 43 -18.85 -17.68 -0.56
CA LYS A 43 -19.31 -17.29 0.80
C LYS A 43 -19.89 -15.86 0.93
N GLY A 44 -20.49 -15.33 -0.14
CA GLY A 44 -21.05 -13.96 -0.16
C GLY A 44 -20.09 -12.88 -0.64
N GLU A 45 -18.87 -13.26 -1.03
CA GLU A 45 -17.89 -12.43 -1.70
C GLU A 45 -17.92 -12.66 -3.21
N MET A 46 -17.73 -11.58 -3.96
CA MET A 46 -17.58 -11.61 -5.42
C MET A 46 -16.23 -11.04 -5.79
N VAL A 47 -15.39 -11.83 -6.48
CA VAL A 47 -14.08 -11.37 -6.95
C VAL A 47 -14.07 -11.32 -8.46
N TYR A 48 -13.65 -10.18 -8.99
CA TYR A 48 -13.68 -9.83 -10.39
C TYR A 48 -12.27 -9.82 -10.97
N LEU A 49 -12.12 -10.31 -12.18
CA LEU A 49 -10.96 -10.07 -13.03
C LEU A 49 -11.41 -9.29 -14.25
N PHE A 50 -11.05 -8.01 -14.31
CA PHE A 50 -11.40 -7.15 -15.43
C PHE A 50 -10.44 -7.38 -16.61
N VAL A 51 -11.00 -7.51 -17.80
CA VAL A 51 -10.28 -7.74 -19.05
C VAL A 51 -10.53 -6.55 -19.96
N VAL A 52 -9.46 -5.89 -20.41
CA VAL A 52 -9.51 -4.76 -21.34
C VAL A 52 -8.57 -5.03 -22.51
N GLY A 53 -9.07 -4.92 -23.73
CA GLY A 53 -8.27 -5.17 -24.94
C GLY A 53 -7.76 -6.61 -25.05
N GLY A 54 -8.44 -7.58 -24.42
CA GLY A 54 -8.07 -9.00 -24.41
C GLY A 54 -7.00 -9.33 -23.38
N ARG A 55 -6.75 -8.45 -22.41
CA ARG A 55 -5.74 -8.68 -21.36
C ARG A 55 -6.28 -8.40 -19.97
N PRO A 56 -5.79 -9.11 -18.95
CA PRO A 56 -6.03 -8.74 -17.55
C PRO A 56 -5.65 -7.27 -17.33
N TYR A 57 -6.59 -6.50 -16.79
CA TYR A 57 -6.43 -5.07 -16.58
C TYR A 57 -6.35 -4.71 -15.10
N ALA A 58 -7.20 -5.32 -14.29
CA ALA A 58 -7.28 -5.13 -12.84
C ALA A 58 -8.10 -6.23 -12.19
N SER A 59 -8.09 -6.29 -10.87
CA SER A 59 -9.07 -7.06 -10.09
C SER A 59 -9.93 -6.13 -9.22
N GLY A 60 -11.05 -6.67 -8.74
CA GLY A 60 -11.82 -6.02 -7.71
C GLY A 60 -12.59 -7.03 -6.87
N ARG A 61 -13.01 -6.61 -5.69
CA ARG A 61 -13.82 -7.43 -4.78
C ARG A 61 -15.05 -6.66 -4.33
N ILE A 62 -16.15 -7.36 -4.19
CA ILE A 62 -17.33 -6.89 -3.48
C ILE A 62 -17.58 -7.82 -2.29
N GLU A 63 -17.49 -7.27 -1.09
CA GLU A 63 -17.79 -7.94 0.18
C GLU A 63 -18.71 -7.03 1.00
N LYS A 64 -19.86 -7.54 1.46
CA LYS A 64 -20.81 -6.78 2.30
C LYS A 64 -21.14 -5.38 1.75
N GLU A 65 -21.33 -5.29 0.43
CA GLU A 65 -21.60 -4.06 -0.34
C GLU A 65 -20.44 -3.07 -0.49
N GLU A 66 -19.28 -3.33 0.13
CA GLU A 66 -18.05 -2.57 -0.06
C GLU A 66 -17.29 -3.03 -1.29
N LEU A 67 -16.79 -2.08 -2.07
CA LEU A 67 -16.01 -2.34 -3.29
C LEU A 67 -14.54 -2.03 -3.04
N SER A 68 -13.68 -2.96 -3.43
CA SER A 68 -12.24 -2.81 -3.37
C SER A 68 -11.64 -2.99 -4.76
N PHE A 69 -10.77 -2.06 -5.18
CA PHE A 69 -9.91 -2.24 -6.35
C PHE A 69 -8.62 -2.93 -5.94
N LEU A 70 -8.21 -3.96 -6.69
CA LEU A 70 -7.12 -4.86 -6.32
C LEU A 70 -6.15 -5.07 -7.49
N ASP A 71 -4.94 -5.53 -7.18
CA ASP A 71 -4.02 -6.08 -8.16
C ASP A 71 -4.56 -7.42 -8.71
N ILE A 72 -4.15 -7.79 -9.92
CA ILE A 72 -4.65 -8.98 -10.62
C ILE A 72 -4.28 -10.26 -9.87
N GLN A 73 -3.13 -10.29 -9.21
CA GLN A 73 -2.68 -11.40 -8.38
C GLN A 73 -3.72 -11.78 -7.32
N GLU A 74 -4.45 -10.84 -6.73
CA GLU A 74 -5.47 -11.13 -5.71
C GLU A 74 -6.61 -12.03 -6.23
N PHE A 75 -7.00 -11.86 -7.49
CA PHE A 75 -7.98 -12.75 -8.13
C PHE A 75 -7.45 -14.17 -8.18
N PHE A 76 -6.20 -14.33 -8.62
CA PHE A 76 -5.57 -15.63 -8.79
C PHE A 76 -5.20 -16.29 -7.46
N ASP A 77 -4.79 -15.54 -6.45
CA ASP A 77 -4.56 -16.05 -5.09
C ASP A 77 -5.86 -16.55 -4.45
N THR A 78 -6.96 -15.84 -4.68
CA THR A 78 -8.30 -16.29 -4.27
C THR A 78 -8.66 -17.58 -4.99
N TYR A 79 -8.52 -17.61 -6.31
CA TYR A 79 -8.80 -18.81 -7.11
C TYR A 79 -7.91 -20.01 -6.68
N SER A 80 -6.64 -19.76 -6.36
CA SER A 80 -5.69 -20.76 -5.84
C SER A 80 -6.20 -21.43 -4.58
N ARG A 81 -6.68 -20.62 -3.64
CA ARG A 81 -7.15 -21.05 -2.32
C ARG A 81 -8.41 -21.91 -2.42
N ILE A 82 -9.31 -21.54 -3.32
CA ILE A 82 -10.56 -22.28 -3.56
C ILE A 82 -10.28 -23.54 -4.39
N GLY A 83 -9.32 -23.49 -5.29
CA GLY A 83 -8.92 -24.58 -6.20
C GLY A 83 -9.87 -24.77 -7.38
N ALA A 84 -11.18 -24.69 -7.16
CA ALA A 84 -12.22 -24.75 -8.18
C ALA A 84 -13.46 -23.95 -7.74
N ALA A 85 -13.93 -23.03 -8.60
CA ALA A 85 -15.04 -22.13 -8.27
C ALA A 85 -16.06 -22.08 -9.41
N ASP A 86 -17.30 -21.68 -9.09
CA ASP A 86 -18.27 -21.30 -10.10
C ASP A 86 -17.76 -20.02 -10.79
N LEU A 87 -17.40 -20.16 -12.06
CA LEU A 87 -16.78 -19.13 -12.86
C LEU A 87 -17.75 -18.66 -13.93
N SER A 88 -17.97 -17.36 -14.01
CA SER A 88 -18.72 -16.75 -15.11
C SER A 88 -17.90 -15.69 -15.81
N PHE A 89 -18.13 -15.53 -17.12
CA PHE A 89 -17.56 -14.44 -17.90
C PHE A 89 -18.66 -13.60 -18.54
N TYR A 90 -18.51 -12.29 -18.39
CA TYR A 90 -19.43 -11.30 -18.91
C TYR A 90 -18.72 -10.40 -19.91
N LYS A 91 -19.28 -10.31 -21.12
CA LYS A 91 -18.91 -9.30 -22.11
C LYS A 91 -19.57 -7.97 -21.75
N VAL A 92 -18.81 -6.89 -21.89
CA VAL A 92 -19.26 -5.54 -21.55
C VAL A 92 -18.81 -4.56 -22.63
N GLU A 93 -19.64 -3.55 -22.94
CA GLU A 93 -19.18 -2.44 -23.78
C GLU A 93 -18.05 -1.68 -23.07
N LYS A 94 -17.00 -1.31 -23.80
CA LYS A 94 -15.80 -0.62 -23.27
C LYS A 94 -16.12 0.57 -22.35
N LYS A 95 -17.14 1.36 -22.70
CA LYS A 95 -17.61 2.50 -21.92
C LYS A 95 -18.22 2.11 -20.59
N LEU A 96 -19.07 1.07 -20.56
CA LEU A 96 -19.59 0.54 -19.30
C LEU A 96 -18.48 -0.08 -18.46
N LEU A 97 -17.53 -0.79 -19.08
CA LEU A 97 -16.38 -1.34 -18.36
C LEU A 97 -15.53 -0.23 -17.71
N LEU A 98 -15.31 0.89 -18.42
CA LEU A 98 -14.66 2.08 -17.84
C LEU A 98 -15.44 2.60 -16.63
N SER A 99 -16.77 2.72 -16.74
CA SER A 99 -17.61 3.18 -15.62
C SER A 99 -17.51 2.29 -14.39
N ILE A 100 -17.49 0.97 -14.60
CA ILE A 100 -17.29 -0.01 -13.52
C ILE A 100 -15.91 0.16 -12.88
N LEU A 101 -14.85 0.25 -13.67
CA LEU A 101 -13.48 0.41 -13.16
C LEU A 101 -13.29 1.72 -12.37
N VAL A 102 -13.83 2.83 -12.89
CA VAL A 102 -13.82 4.13 -12.19
C VAL A 102 -14.57 4.00 -10.86
N TYR A 103 -15.73 3.35 -10.85
CA TYR A 103 -16.51 3.16 -9.64
C TYR A 103 -15.79 2.32 -8.57
N PHE A 104 -14.99 1.32 -8.97
CA PHE A 104 -14.17 0.53 -8.04
C PHE A 104 -12.96 1.31 -7.50
N LYS A 105 -12.31 2.12 -8.34
CA LYS A 105 -10.99 2.69 -8.04
C LYS A 105 -11.02 4.12 -7.52
N LYS A 106 -11.96 4.92 -8.00
CA LYS A 106 -12.00 6.37 -7.76
C LYS A 106 -13.00 6.69 -6.66
N ARG A 107 -12.80 7.84 -6.01
CA ARG A 107 -13.78 8.39 -5.08
C ARG A 107 -14.63 9.42 -5.81
N PRO A 108 -15.94 9.45 -5.55
CA PRO A 108 -16.78 10.50 -6.12
C PRO A 108 -16.39 11.85 -5.53
N ILE A 109 -16.41 12.88 -6.37
CA ILE A 109 -16.24 14.27 -5.92
C ILE A 109 -17.47 14.79 -5.19
N GLN A 110 -18.63 14.22 -5.49
CA GLN A 110 -19.91 14.60 -4.92
C GLN A 110 -20.79 13.36 -4.75
N LYS A 111 -21.52 13.30 -3.63
CA LYS A 111 -22.47 12.24 -3.32
C LYS A 111 -23.75 12.85 -2.77
N PHE A 112 -24.89 12.44 -3.31
CA PHE A 112 -26.20 13.00 -2.99
C PHE A 112 -27.26 11.92 -2.82
N THR A 113 -28.34 12.27 -2.12
CA THR A 113 -29.65 11.60 -2.18
C THR A 113 -30.60 12.43 -3.04
N VAL A 114 -31.60 11.79 -3.66
CA VAL A 114 -32.54 12.47 -4.58
C VAL A 114 -33.26 13.66 -3.94
N GLU A 115 -33.57 13.57 -2.65
CA GLU A 115 -34.32 14.61 -1.93
C GLU A 115 -33.57 15.94 -1.82
N MET A 116 -32.23 15.91 -1.90
CA MET A 116 -31.38 17.08 -1.65
C MET A 116 -30.66 17.59 -2.89
N VAL A 117 -30.87 16.98 -4.06
CA VAL A 117 -30.09 17.24 -5.27
C VAL A 117 -30.91 17.93 -6.34
N ASP A 118 -30.41 19.08 -6.79
CA ASP A 118 -30.83 19.69 -8.04
C ASP A 118 -29.96 19.13 -9.17
N MET A 119 -30.46 18.08 -9.83
CA MET A 119 -29.72 17.44 -10.93
C MET A 119 -29.55 18.35 -12.15
N GLU A 120 -30.44 19.30 -12.39
CA GLU A 120 -30.26 20.23 -13.52
C GLU A 120 -29.06 21.14 -13.27
N LYS A 121 -28.93 21.64 -12.03
CA LYS A 121 -27.75 22.40 -11.62
C LYS A 121 -26.47 21.57 -11.70
N VAL A 122 -26.48 20.32 -11.20
CA VAL A 122 -25.30 19.43 -11.30
C VAL A 122 -24.88 19.24 -12.75
N LEU A 123 -25.82 18.97 -13.65
CA LEU A 123 -25.54 18.79 -15.08
C LEU A 123 -25.07 20.08 -15.74
N HIS A 124 -25.63 21.23 -15.36
CA HIS A 124 -25.17 22.54 -15.83
C HIS A 124 -23.71 22.79 -15.40
N ASP A 125 -23.37 22.54 -14.13
CA ASP A 125 -22.02 22.75 -13.61
C ASP A 125 -20.99 21.82 -14.29
N LEU A 126 -21.37 20.57 -14.56
CA LEU A 126 -20.54 19.65 -15.36
C LEU A 126 -20.34 20.16 -16.79
N ALA A 127 -21.40 20.63 -17.44
CA ALA A 127 -21.32 21.20 -18.78
C ALA A 127 -20.43 22.45 -18.86
N GLN A 128 -20.46 23.31 -17.83
CA GLN A 128 -19.58 24.48 -17.73
C GLN A 128 -18.11 24.09 -17.54
N LYS A 129 -17.84 23.04 -16.74
CA LYS A 129 -16.48 22.49 -16.61
C LYS A 129 -15.97 21.89 -17.92
N GLY A 130 -16.86 21.28 -18.71
CA GLY A 130 -16.52 20.71 -20.01
C GLY A 130 -15.59 19.49 -19.97
N ALA A 131 -15.38 18.89 -18.79
CA ALA A 131 -14.60 17.67 -18.61
C ALA A 131 -15.47 16.42 -18.79
N ASP A 132 -14.87 15.30 -19.16
CA ASP A 132 -15.57 14.02 -19.19
C ASP A 132 -15.80 13.54 -17.75
N SER A 133 -16.98 12.99 -17.47
CA SER A 133 -17.37 12.56 -16.12
C SER A 133 -18.28 11.35 -16.15
N ILE A 134 -18.39 10.65 -15.02
CA ILE A 134 -19.33 9.55 -14.81
C ILE A 134 -20.26 9.93 -13.66
N ILE A 135 -21.56 9.68 -13.85
CA ILE A 135 -22.57 9.74 -12.80
C ILE A 135 -23.00 8.29 -12.53
N ALA A 136 -22.68 7.79 -11.34
CA ALA A 136 -23.18 6.51 -10.86
C ALA A 136 -24.47 6.74 -10.07
N THR A 137 -25.41 5.83 -10.24
CA THR A 137 -26.69 5.83 -9.53
C THR A 137 -26.87 4.46 -8.89
N ARG A 138 -27.16 4.39 -7.59
CA ARG A 138 -27.41 3.13 -6.90
C ARG A 138 -28.78 3.14 -6.26
N CYS A 139 -29.59 2.13 -6.54
CA CYS A 139 -30.84 1.87 -5.84
C CYS A 139 -30.87 0.41 -5.36
N GLY A 140 -30.68 0.20 -4.05
CA GLY A 140 -30.50 -1.14 -3.49
C GLY A 140 -29.26 -1.82 -4.08
N ASP A 141 -29.45 -3.01 -4.61
CA ASP A 141 -28.43 -3.83 -5.30
C ASP A 141 -28.22 -3.43 -6.78
N LYS A 142 -29.03 -2.52 -7.31
CA LYS A 142 -28.97 -2.09 -8.71
C LYS A 142 -28.06 -0.89 -8.88
N LEU A 143 -27.10 -1.01 -9.80
CA LEU A 143 -26.16 0.06 -10.15
C LEU A 143 -26.37 0.54 -11.59
N GLY A 144 -26.48 1.84 -11.80
CA GLY A 144 -26.60 2.48 -13.10
C GLY A 144 -25.50 3.50 -13.34
N PHE A 145 -25.14 3.74 -14.61
CA PHE A 145 -24.11 4.69 -15.00
C PHE A 145 -24.60 5.61 -16.11
N CYS A 146 -24.25 6.89 -16.02
CA CYS A 146 -24.30 7.85 -17.12
C CYS A 146 -22.90 8.39 -17.37
N ILE A 147 -22.44 8.34 -18.62
CA ILE A 147 -21.18 8.95 -19.05
C ILE A 147 -21.49 10.30 -19.66
N CYS A 148 -20.83 11.33 -19.14
CA CYS A 148 -20.86 12.66 -19.70
C CYS A 148 -19.57 12.89 -20.50
N LEU A 149 -19.71 13.28 -21.77
CA LEU A 149 -18.58 13.72 -22.59
C LEU A 149 -18.64 15.23 -22.75
N LYS A 150 -17.52 15.90 -22.55
CA LYS A 150 -17.44 17.36 -22.49
C LYS A 150 -18.52 17.96 -21.57
N GLY A 151 -18.71 17.33 -20.41
CA GLY A 151 -19.70 17.73 -19.41
C GLY A 151 -21.16 17.43 -19.74
N ARG A 152 -21.47 16.75 -20.85
CA ARG A 152 -22.85 16.48 -21.28
C ARG A 152 -23.19 14.98 -21.26
N PRO A 153 -24.31 14.56 -20.64
CA PRO A 153 -24.80 13.18 -20.72
C PRO A 153 -24.80 12.66 -22.16
N SER A 154 -24.11 11.55 -22.39
CA SER A 154 -23.86 10.99 -23.73
C SER A 154 -24.20 9.51 -23.83
N PHE A 155 -24.03 8.72 -22.77
CA PHE A 155 -24.35 7.29 -22.75
C PHE A 155 -24.93 6.88 -21.40
N ASN A 156 -25.94 6.01 -21.41
CA ASN A 156 -26.58 5.48 -20.21
C ASN A 156 -26.53 3.95 -20.18
N TYR A 157 -26.22 3.41 -19.01
CA TYR A 157 -26.32 2.00 -18.68
C TYR A 157 -27.16 1.88 -17.41
N LEU A 158 -28.47 1.73 -17.58
CA LEU A 158 -29.42 1.75 -16.47
C LEU A 158 -30.02 0.35 -16.29
N PRO A 159 -30.14 -0.17 -15.03
CA PRO A 159 -30.49 -1.56 -14.73
C PRO A 159 -31.74 -2.13 -15.38
N ASP A 160 -32.76 -1.29 -15.58
CA ASP A 160 -34.09 -1.79 -15.95
C ASP A 160 -34.40 -1.62 -17.44
N GLY A 161 -33.48 -1.05 -18.23
CA GLY A 161 -33.63 -0.83 -19.69
C GLY A 161 -34.81 0.07 -20.11
N LYS A 162 -35.70 0.41 -19.18
CA LYS A 162 -36.96 1.15 -19.38
C LYS A 162 -36.78 2.46 -20.14
N TYR A 163 -35.66 3.13 -19.90
CA TYR A 163 -35.32 4.43 -20.48
C TYR A 163 -34.15 4.35 -21.48
N ALA A 164 -33.87 3.17 -22.03
CA ALA A 164 -32.75 2.99 -22.96
C ALA A 164 -32.94 3.69 -24.30
N GLN A 165 -34.18 3.97 -24.70
CA GLN A 165 -34.53 4.67 -25.94
C GLN A 165 -34.57 6.20 -25.78
N GLU A 166 -34.56 6.68 -24.53
CA GLU A 166 -34.57 8.11 -24.25
C GLU A 166 -33.20 8.73 -24.53
N GLN A 167 -33.20 10.03 -24.82
CA GLN A 167 -31.94 10.77 -24.86
C GLN A 167 -31.21 10.66 -23.52
N PRO A 168 -29.86 10.62 -23.49
CA PRO A 168 -29.11 10.27 -22.27
C PRO A 168 -29.42 11.15 -21.06
N LYS A 169 -29.64 12.46 -21.26
CA LYS A 169 -30.01 13.38 -20.18
C LYS A 169 -31.39 13.01 -19.62
N GLU A 170 -32.38 12.89 -20.48
CA GLU A 170 -33.78 12.62 -20.16
C GLU A 170 -33.91 11.25 -19.50
N GLY A 171 -33.28 10.21 -20.06
CA GLY A 171 -33.29 8.86 -19.48
C GLY A 171 -32.63 8.78 -18.11
N LEU A 172 -31.58 9.57 -17.86
CA LEU A 172 -30.95 9.68 -16.54
C LEU A 172 -31.90 10.33 -15.53
N LEU A 173 -32.52 11.46 -15.89
CA LEU A 173 -33.44 12.18 -15.01
C LEU A 173 -34.69 11.34 -14.70
N LEU A 174 -35.27 10.70 -15.71
CA LEU A 174 -36.41 9.77 -15.54
C LEU A 174 -36.03 8.59 -14.66
N TYR A 175 -34.82 8.08 -14.76
CA TYR A 175 -34.35 7.05 -13.84
C TYR A 175 -34.21 7.60 -12.42
N ILE A 176 -33.63 8.78 -12.22
CA ILE A 176 -33.40 9.33 -10.87
C ILE A 176 -34.73 9.66 -10.17
N PHE A 177 -35.66 10.32 -10.86
CA PHE A 177 -36.88 10.90 -10.28
C PHE A 177 -38.16 10.09 -10.54
N GLY A 178 -38.10 9.06 -11.39
CA GLY A 178 -39.23 8.18 -11.65
C GLY A 178 -39.61 7.32 -10.45
N GLU A 179 -40.78 6.68 -10.52
CA GLU A 179 -41.26 5.76 -9.48
C GLU A 179 -40.26 4.62 -9.22
N LYS A 180 -39.83 4.48 -7.96
CA LYS A 180 -38.85 3.47 -7.54
C LYS A 180 -39.22 2.85 -6.21
N SER A 181 -38.77 1.60 -6.03
CA SER A 181 -38.87 0.87 -4.77
C SER A 181 -37.87 1.34 -3.70
N CYS A 182 -36.95 2.24 -4.03
CA CYS A 182 -35.96 2.78 -3.12
C CYS A 182 -35.49 4.18 -3.55
N VAL A 183 -34.92 4.95 -2.61
CA VAL A 183 -34.32 6.25 -2.89
C VAL A 183 -32.92 6.05 -3.47
N PRO A 184 -32.64 6.47 -4.73
CA PRO A 184 -31.32 6.28 -5.29
C PRO A 184 -30.30 7.23 -4.67
N SER A 185 -29.08 6.72 -4.49
CA SER A 185 -27.91 7.56 -4.25
C SER A 185 -27.24 7.89 -5.58
N ILE A 186 -26.71 9.12 -5.67
CA ILE A 186 -26.05 9.63 -6.87
C ILE A 186 -24.61 9.98 -6.50
N GLU A 187 -23.66 9.52 -7.31
CA GLU A 187 -22.23 9.74 -7.12
C GLU A 187 -21.62 10.26 -8.42
N VAL A 188 -20.89 11.37 -8.34
CA VAL A 188 -20.29 12.04 -9.52
C VAL A 188 -18.77 11.89 -9.48
N PHE A 189 -18.19 11.50 -10.61
CA PHE A 189 -16.75 11.29 -10.81
C PHE A 189 -16.30 12.15 -12.00
N ASP A 190 -15.36 13.07 -11.79
CA ASP A 190 -14.78 13.91 -12.85
C ASP A 190 -13.38 13.44 -13.29
N ASP A 191 -12.69 12.65 -12.46
CA ASP A 191 -11.50 11.91 -12.85
C ASP A 191 -11.86 10.50 -13.30
N ILE A 192 -12.08 10.36 -14.61
CA ILE A 192 -12.40 9.07 -15.25
C ILE A 192 -11.18 8.41 -15.87
N HIS A 193 -9.98 8.97 -15.69
CA HIS A 193 -8.76 8.40 -16.26
C HIS A 193 -8.34 7.17 -15.47
N MET A 194 -8.20 6.06 -16.18
CA MET A 194 -7.79 4.79 -15.61
C MET A 194 -6.45 4.32 -16.12
N THR A 195 -5.63 3.88 -15.18
CA THR A 195 -4.44 3.07 -15.42
C THR A 195 -4.72 1.64 -14.99
N PRO A 196 -4.12 0.65 -15.70
CA PRO A 196 -4.15 -0.74 -15.26
C PRO A 196 -3.66 -0.92 -13.81
N ALA A 197 -3.94 -2.08 -13.22
CA ALA A 197 -3.30 -2.51 -11.99
C ALA A 197 -1.78 -2.58 -12.14
N SER A 198 -1.07 -2.56 -11.01
CA SER A 198 0.39 -2.44 -11.03
C SER A 198 1.08 -3.67 -11.62
N ASP A 199 0.41 -4.81 -11.55
CA ASP A 199 0.81 -6.12 -12.06
C ASP A 199 0.11 -6.49 -13.40
N ALA A 200 -0.51 -5.51 -14.07
CA ALA A 200 -1.09 -5.73 -15.39
C ALA A 200 -0.01 -6.05 -16.42
N ILE A 201 -0.24 -7.11 -17.20
CA ILE A 201 0.63 -7.45 -18.31
C ILE A 201 0.52 -6.35 -19.38
N SER A 202 1.69 -5.92 -19.89
CA SER A 202 1.76 -4.93 -20.96
C SER A 202 0.84 -5.28 -22.13
N GLN A 203 0.29 -4.23 -22.75
CA GLN A 203 -0.50 -4.36 -23.98
C GLN A 203 0.36 -4.81 -25.18
N GLN A 204 1.68 -4.66 -25.09
CA GLN A 204 2.66 -5.08 -26.09
C GLN A 204 3.26 -6.45 -25.72
N GLY A 205 3.37 -7.36 -26.69
CA GLY A 205 3.94 -8.71 -26.51
C GLY A 205 2.89 -9.82 -26.37
N GLU A 206 3.31 -11.06 -26.22
CA GLU A 206 2.39 -12.21 -26.08
C GLU A 206 1.91 -12.37 -24.64
N LEU A 207 0.71 -12.92 -24.45
CA LEU A 207 0.25 -13.35 -23.13
C LEU A 207 1.04 -14.61 -22.70
N PRO A 208 1.30 -14.80 -21.40
CA PRO A 208 1.91 -16.03 -20.92
C PRO A 208 1.01 -17.23 -21.22
N THR A 209 1.61 -18.39 -21.46
CA THR A 209 0.89 -19.64 -21.74
C THR A 209 -0.06 -20.06 -20.61
N SER A 210 0.26 -19.66 -19.37
CA SER A 210 -0.61 -19.81 -18.21
C SER A 210 -0.63 -18.49 -17.45
N LEU A 211 -1.79 -17.83 -17.41
CA LEU A 211 -1.99 -16.63 -16.60
C LEU A 211 -1.89 -16.96 -15.12
N THR A 212 -2.49 -18.09 -14.74
CA THR A 212 -2.39 -18.59 -13.38
C THR A 212 -0.93 -18.73 -12.94
N ALA A 213 -0.08 -19.42 -13.67
CA ALA A 213 1.32 -19.59 -13.27
C ALA A 213 2.10 -18.26 -13.28
N HIS A 214 1.69 -17.32 -14.13
CA HIS A 214 2.24 -15.97 -14.15
C HIS A 214 1.93 -15.21 -12.84
N TYR A 215 0.69 -15.29 -12.35
CA TYR A 215 0.22 -14.56 -11.18
C TYR A 215 0.38 -15.31 -9.84
N ILE A 216 0.30 -16.64 -9.80
CA ILE A 216 0.36 -17.50 -8.59
C ILE A 216 1.76 -18.11 -8.40
N LYS A 217 2.85 -17.37 -8.62
CA LYS A 217 4.16 -17.92 -8.25
C LYS A 217 4.15 -18.26 -6.74
N LYS A 218 4.31 -19.56 -6.39
CA LYS A 218 4.44 -20.07 -5.00
C LYS A 218 5.37 -19.16 -4.17
N PRO A 219 5.16 -19.04 -2.84
CA PRO A 219 5.79 -18.00 -2.02
C PRO A 219 7.31 -18.15 -1.99
N SER A 220 7.99 -17.34 -2.80
CA SER A 220 9.38 -16.96 -2.59
C SER A 220 9.57 -15.60 -3.27
N ALA A 221 9.73 -14.56 -2.46
CA ALA A 221 10.26 -13.25 -2.84
C ALA A 221 9.67 -12.64 -4.13
N SER A 222 8.63 -11.80 -4.01
CA SER A 222 8.29 -10.85 -5.08
C SER A 222 9.45 -9.87 -5.21
N ALA A 223 10.27 -10.12 -6.22
CA ALA A 223 11.36 -9.26 -6.64
C ALA A 223 10.81 -7.87 -6.94
N SER A 224 11.14 -6.92 -6.08
CA SER A 224 11.09 -5.50 -6.34
C SER A 224 11.95 -5.17 -7.55
N VAL A 225 11.58 -4.14 -8.31
CA VAL A 225 12.37 -3.60 -9.43
C VAL A 225 13.80 -3.26 -8.97
N SER A 226 13.97 -3.06 -7.67
CA SER A 226 15.24 -2.86 -7.00
C SER A 226 15.69 -4.01 -6.10
N GLY A 227 14.82 -4.79 -5.47
CA GLY A 227 15.13 -5.61 -4.28
C GLY A 227 14.68 -4.97 -2.95
N ALA A 228 14.14 -3.74 -2.98
CA ALA A 228 13.68 -3.00 -1.80
C ALA A 228 12.24 -3.36 -1.34
N GLU A 229 11.97 -3.16 -0.05
CA GLU A 229 10.67 -3.38 0.61
C GLU A 229 10.42 -2.24 1.63
N VAL A 230 9.16 -1.90 1.87
CA VAL A 230 8.74 -1.03 2.97
C VAL A 230 7.81 -1.81 3.90
N ILE A 231 8.15 -1.86 5.19
CA ILE A 231 7.35 -2.54 6.21
C ILE A 231 6.56 -1.49 6.98
N LEU A 232 5.23 -1.56 6.95
CA LEU A 232 4.34 -0.68 7.70
C LEU A 232 4.04 -1.28 9.08
N MET A 233 4.21 -0.49 10.13
CA MET A 233 4.01 -0.89 11.52
C MET A 233 3.12 0.11 12.27
N LEU A 234 2.39 -0.38 13.27
CA LEU A 234 1.65 0.41 14.25
C LEU A 234 1.77 -0.28 15.61
N ALA A 235 2.21 0.47 16.62
CA ALA A 235 2.43 -0.06 17.98
C ALA A 235 3.25 -1.37 17.94
N ASP A 236 4.37 -1.33 17.22
CA ASP A 236 5.34 -2.43 17.02
C ASP A 236 4.80 -3.72 16.39
N LYS A 237 3.55 -3.70 15.91
CA LYS A 237 2.98 -4.76 15.09
C LYS A 237 3.15 -4.41 13.62
N VAL A 238 3.68 -5.37 12.85
CA VAL A 238 3.68 -5.30 11.39
C VAL A 238 2.24 -5.35 10.91
N ILE A 239 1.79 -4.27 10.28
CA ILE A 239 0.48 -4.21 9.61
C ILE A 239 0.59 -4.90 8.26
N ASN A 240 1.57 -4.50 7.45
CA ASN A 240 1.75 -5.02 6.10
C ASN A 240 3.18 -4.77 5.58
N LYS A 241 3.56 -5.47 4.51
CA LYS A 241 4.84 -5.30 3.81
C LYS A 241 4.59 -5.00 2.34
N TYR A 242 5.27 -3.99 1.84
CA TYR A 242 5.08 -3.44 0.50
C TYR A 242 6.38 -3.56 -0.29
N PRO A 243 6.50 -4.48 -1.26
CA PRO A 243 7.65 -4.49 -2.15
C PRO A 243 7.67 -3.18 -2.96
N VAL A 244 8.85 -2.58 -3.12
CA VAL A 244 8.99 -1.35 -3.92
C VAL A 244 9.14 -1.73 -5.39
N THR A 245 8.03 -1.74 -6.10
CA THR A 245 7.93 -2.21 -7.50
C THR A 245 7.90 -1.08 -8.52
N LYS A 246 7.90 0.19 -8.08
CA LYS A 246 7.78 1.38 -8.94
C LYS A 246 8.90 2.38 -8.65
N THR A 247 9.25 3.17 -9.66
CA THR A 247 10.19 4.31 -9.50
C THR A 247 9.62 5.42 -8.63
N GLU A 248 8.29 5.46 -8.50
CA GLU A 248 7.56 6.37 -7.62
C GLU A 248 6.51 5.56 -6.86
N THR A 249 6.63 5.49 -5.54
CA THR A 249 5.73 4.75 -4.64
C THR A 249 5.08 5.74 -3.67
N THR A 250 3.77 5.89 -3.77
CA THR A 250 2.99 6.88 -3.03
C THR A 250 2.56 6.37 -1.66
N ILE A 251 2.63 7.23 -0.64
CA ILE A 251 2.28 6.91 0.75
C ILE A 251 1.22 7.90 1.24
N GLY A 252 0.11 7.41 1.80
CA GLY A 252 -0.93 8.29 2.33
C GLY A 252 -2.22 7.58 2.71
N ARG A 253 -3.21 8.35 3.17
CA ARG A 253 -4.55 7.82 3.50
C ARG A 253 -5.47 7.65 2.28
N SER A 254 -5.04 8.11 1.10
CA SER A 254 -5.85 7.95 -0.12
C SER A 254 -5.85 6.48 -0.49
N ALA A 255 -7.02 5.90 -0.78
CA ALA A 255 -7.15 4.50 -1.20
C ALA A 255 -6.37 4.16 -2.48
N GLY A 256 -5.96 5.16 -3.25
CA GLY A 256 -5.09 5.00 -4.41
C GLY A 256 -3.59 5.11 -4.12
N SER A 257 -3.17 5.20 -2.85
CA SER A 257 -1.75 5.21 -2.47
C SER A 257 -1.19 3.79 -2.51
N ASP A 258 0.03 3.63 -3.01
CA ASP A 258 0.70 2.32 -3.05
C ASP A 258 0.91 1.75 -1.65
N ILE A 259 1.18 2.62 -0.66
CA ILE A 259 1.19 2.30 0.76
C ILE A 259 0.05 3.08 1.42
N LEU A 260 -1.06 2.38 1.63
CA LEU A 260 -2.24 2.91 2.29
C LEU A 260 -2.06 2.91 3.82
N ILE A 261 -2.24 4.09 4.42
CA ILE A 261 -2.28 4.26 5.87
C ILE A 261 -3.64 4.83 6.25
N GLU A 262 -4.53 3.96 6.76
CA GLU A 262 -5.92 4.30 7.11
C GLU A 262 -6.01 5.08 8.43
N ASN A 263 -5.55 6.33 8.39
CA ASN A 263 -5.56 7.20 9.56
C ASN A 263 -6.01 8.61 9.15
N PRO A 264 -7.07 9.17 9.78
CA PRO A 264 -7.56 10.52 9.48
C PRO A 264 -6.52 11.63 9.67
N GLY A 265 -5.48 11.43 10.47
CA GLY A 265 -4.38 12.39 10.60
C GLY A 265 -3.36 12.31 9.47
N VAL A 266 -3.35 11.28 8.64
CA VAL A 266 -2.42 11.16 7.51
C VAL A 266 -2.99 11.92 6.32
N SER A 267 -2.19 12.75 5.65
CA SER A 267 -2.62 13.43 4.41
C SER A 267 -2.91 12.45 3.27
N ARG A 268 -3.75 12.87 2.31
CA ARG A 268 -4.17 12.02 1.17
C ARG A 268 -2.98 11.56 0.33
N HIS A 269 -2.10 12.49 -0.01
CA HIS A 269 -0.78 12.23 -0.59
C HIS A 269 0.22 12.75 0.43
N HIS A 270 0.63 11.90 1.37
CA HIS A 270 1.43 12.33 2.52
C HIS A 270 2.90 12.44 2.13
N ALA A 271 3.43 11.37 1.57
CA ALA A 271 4.81 11.30 1.13
C ALA A 271 4.90 10.45 -0.15
N VAL A 272 6.05 10.51 -0.79
CA VAL A 272 6.38 9.66 -1.92
C VAL A 272 7.79 9.12 -1.77
N LEU A 273 7.96 7.84 -2.03
CA LEU A 273 9.25 7.18 -2.13
C LEU A 273 9.66 7.12 -3.60
N LEU A 274 10.74 7.82 -3.95
CA LEU A 274 11.30 7.88 -5.30
C LEU A 274 12.54 6.99 -5.39
N GLU A 275 12.59 6.15 -6.43
CA GLU A 275 13.80 5.45 -6.83
C GLU A 275 14.45 6.21 -8.00
N LYS A 276 15.70 6.63 -7.81
CA LYS A 276 16.50 7.36 -8.81
C LYS A 276 17.89 6.75 -8.87
N ASN A 277 18.19 6.05 -9.96
CA ASN A 277 19.50 5.44 -10.21
C ASN A 277 19.94 4.51 -9.06
N GLY A 278 19.03 3.66 -8.56
CA GLY A 278 19.32 2.74 -7.46
C GLY A 278 19.35 3.35 -6.06
N ARG A 279 19.10 4.67 -5.93
CA ARG A 279 18.94 5.36 -4.65
C ARG A 279 17.47 5.62 -4.36
N PHE A 280 17.12 5.57 -3.08
CA PHE A 280 15.74 5.77 -2.60
C PHE A 280 15.63 7.07 -1.86
N ILE A 281 14.63 7.88 -2.18
CA ILE A 281 14.42 9.19 -1.57
C ILE A 281 12.98 9.28 -1.11
N ILE A 282 12.75 9.51 0.18
CA ILE A 282 11.43 9.88 0.70
C ILE A 282 11.25 11.39 0.58
N GLU A 283 10.13 11.83 0.03
CA GLU A 283 9.72 13.24 -0.04
C GLU A 283 8.35 13.41 0.62
N ASP A 284 8.25 14.33 1.57
CA ASP A 284 6.97 14.79 2.10
C ASP A 284 6.29 15.70 1.08
N LYS A 285 5.02 15.42 0.74
CA LYS A 285 4.28 16.17 -0.28
C LYS A 285 3.44 17.32 0.31
N GLY A 286 3.96 17.98 1.34
CA GLY A 286 3.26 19.07 2.04
C GLY A 286 2.18 18.54 2.97
N SER A 287 2.49 17.47 3.70
CA SER A 287 1.54 16.83 4.60
C SER A 287 1.22 17.70 5.82
N SER A 288 0.00 17.52 6.36
CA SER A 288 -0.53 18.32 7.47
C SER A 288 0.22 18.06 8.77
N ASN A 289 0.62 16.81 9.00
CA ASN A 289 1.31 16.41 10.23
C ASN A 289 2.82 16.19 10.04
N GLY A 290 3.32 16.14 8.81
CA GLY A 290 4.73 15.93 8.51
C GLY A 290 5.13 14.46 8.51
N THR A 291 6.14 14.16 7.70
CA THR A 291 6.93 12.94 7.75
C THR A 291 8.15 13.18 8.64
N PHE A 292 8.46 12.23 9.54
CA PHE A 292 9.59 12.34 10.45
C PHE A 292 10.57 11.19 10.25
N MET A 293 11.83 11.39 10.58
CA MET A 293 12.82 10.31 10.67
C MET A 293 13.76 10.63 11.84
N ASN A 294 13.91 9.68 12.77
CA ASN A 294 14.62 9.89 14.04
C ASN A 294 14.10 11.09 14.86
N GLY A 295 12.78 11.35 14.81
CA GLY A 295 12.14 12.46 15.52
C GLY A 295 12.26 13.82 14.85
N GLU A 296 13.04 13.94 13.77
CA GLU A 296 13.16 15.18 13.00
C GLU A 296 12.16 15.19 11.84
N LYS A 297 11.47 16.32 11.63
CA LYS A 297 10.59 16.51 10.47
C LYS A 297 11.43 16.65 9.21
N ILE A 298 11.11 15.88 8.18
CA ILE A 298 11.82 15.87 6.91
C ILE A 298 10.94 16.37 5.77
N THR A 299 11.55 17.05 4.79
CA THR A 299 10.90 17.43 3.52
C THR A 299 11.35 16.53 2.37
N SER A 300 12.63 16.16 2.34
CA SER A 300 13.19 15.16 1.44
C SER A 300 14.42 14.53 2.10
N ARG A 301 14.58 13.20 2.00
CA ARG A 301 15.76 12.50 2.53
C ARG A 301 16.05 11.23 1.75
N GLU A 302 17.32 10.97 1.48
CA GLU A 302 17.76 9.68 0.94
C GLU A 302 17.66 8.61 2.03
N LEU A 303 17.14 7.43 1.68
CA LEU A 303 16.91 6.31 2.57
C LEU A 303 18.00 5.24 2.43
N LYS A 304 18.37 4.64 3.55
CA LYS A 304 19.28 3.49 3.69
C LYS A 304 18.55 2.30 4.30
N ASP A 305 19.11 1.12 4.12
CA ASP A 305 18.56 -0.11 4.71
C ASP A 305 18.33 0.06 6.21
N GLY A 306 17.12 -0.23 6.67
CA GLY A 306 16.70 -0.14 8.06
C GLY A 306 16.19 1.24 8.49
N ASP A 307 16.25 2.26 7.64
CA ASP A 307 15.75 3.60 7.98
C ASP A 307 14.24 3.57 8.30
N GLN A 308 13.86 4.33 9.32
CA GLN A 308 12.48 4.39 9.80
C GLN A 308 11.89 5.77 9.59
N MET A 309 10.84 5.82 8.77
CA MET A 309 10.04 7.03 8.58
C MET A 309 8.80 6.93 9.45
N GLN A 310 8.55 7.96 10.24
CA GLN A 310 7.39 8.05 11.10
C GLN A 310 6.35 8.99 10.50
N ILE A 311 5.12 8.51 10.43
CA ILE A 311 3.93 9.27 10.07
C ILE A 311 2.93 9.06 11.21
N LEU A 312 2.78 10.08 12.08
CA LEU A 312 1.99 9.98 13.31
C LEU A 312 2.42 8.76 14.16
N LYS A 313 1.51 7.81 14.37
CA LYS A 313 1.74 6.58 15.14
C LYS A 313 2.25 5.42 14.26
N HIS A 314 2.39 5.64 12.96
CA HIS A 314 2.82 4.63 12.01
C HIS A 314 4.31 4.76 11.74
N ILE A 315 4.98 3.63 11.66
CA ILE A 315 6.40 3.53 11.31
C ILE A 315 6.49 2.77 9.99
N LEU A 316 7.20 3.34 9.04
CA LEU A 316 7.56 2.71 7.78
C LEU A 316 9.06 2.37 7.86
N VAL A 317 9.41 1.10 7.85
CA VAL A 317 10.80 0.64 7.83
C VAL A 317 11.19 0.35 6.39
N PHE A 318 12.21 1.05 5.89
CA PHE A 318 12.76 0.80 4.58
C PHE A 318 13.75 -0.37 4.62
N LYS A 319 13.65 -1.28 3.66
CA LYS A 319 14.60 -2.36 3.41
C LYS A 319 15.17 -2.19 2.03
N ALA A 320 16.48 -2.06 1.92
CA ALA A 320 17.15 -1.84 0.65
C ALA A 320 17.31 -3.15 -0.13
N PRO A 321 17.57 -3.07 -1.45
CA PRO A 321 17.95 -4.22 -2.26
C PRO A 321 19.11 -5.04 -1.75
N LEU A 322 18.99 -6.37 -1.85
CA LEU A 322 20.10 -7.30 -1.63
C LEU A 322 21.29 -7.08 -2.60
N THR A 323 21.10 -6.35 -3.70
CA THR A 323 22.14 -6.01 -4.71
C THR A 323 22.80 -4.64 -4.51
N ALA A 324 22.20 -3.72 -3.74
CA ALA A 324 22.77 -2.37 -3.54
C ALA A 324 24.04 -2.36 -2.66
N ALA A 325 24.40 -3.50 -2.05
CA ALA A 325 25.64 -3.65 -1.28
C ALA A 325 26.91 -3.82 -2.15
N LYS A 326 26.82 -3.85 -3.49
CA LYS A 326 28.00 -4.03 -4.37
C LYS A 326 28.26 -2.97 -5.44
N GLU A 327 27.32 -2.09 -5.79
CA GLU A 327 27.50 -1.17 -6.95
C GLU A 327 27.63 0.32 -6.60
N ALA A 328 27.42 0.75 -5.35
CA ALA A 328 27.79 2.11 -4.92
C ALA A 328 29.31 2.31 -4.76
N ALA A 329 30.12 1.27 -5.02
CA ALA A 329 31.59 1.29 -4.91
C ALA A 329 32.32 1.32 -6.27
N SER A 330 31.63 1.46 -7.42
CA SER A 330 32.28 1.34 -8.74
C SER A 330 32.11 2.53 -9.69
N ALA A 331 31.59 3.67 -9.24
CA ALA A 331 31.56 4.90 -10.03
C ALA A 331 32.61 5.91 -9.55
N GLU A 332 33.89 5.52 -9.56
CA GLU A 332 35.05 6.42 -9.63
C GLU A 332 36.34 5.60 -9.94
N LYS A 333 36.59 5.36 -11.23
CA LYS A 333 37.96 5.24 -11.78
C LYS A 333 38.16 6.57 -12.52
N THR A 334 39.15 7.43 -12.22
CA THR A 334 40.59 7.18 -12.27
C THR A 334 41.35 8.31 -11.56
N MET A 335 42.24 8.01 -10.61
CA MET A 335 43.71 7.93 -10.78
C MET A 335 44.36 7.43 -9.48
N TYR A 336 45.40 6.62 -9.64
CA TYR A 336 46.12 5.82 -8.64
C TYR A 336 47.15 6.66 -7.85
N VAL A 337 47.34 6.41 -6.54
CA VAL A 337 48.64 6.22 -5.84
C VAL A 337 48.39 5.49 -4.49
N ASP A 338 48.90 4.26 -4.30
CA ASP A 338 49.11 3.57 -3.00
C ASP A 338 50.29 4.19 -2.22
N PRO A 339 50.47 4.17 -0.87
CA PRO A 339 50.24 3.06 0.11
C PRO A 339 49.82 3.58 1.53
N PRO A 340 49.88 2.87 2.70
CA PRO A 340 50.26 1.49 3.01
C PRO A 340 49.21 0.67 3.80
N GLN A 341 49.48 -0.63 3.85
CA GLN A 341 48.74 -1.63 4.61
C GLN A 341 48.69 -1.30 6.11
N ILE A 342 47.49 -1.21 6.67
CA ILE A 342 47.26 -1.36 8.11
C ILE A 342 46.41 -2.62 8.32
N LYS A 343 46.97 -3.54 9.10
CA LYS A 343 46.35 -4.79 9.53
C LYS A 343 45.05 -4.47 10.28
N ALA A 344 43.92 -4.97 9.80
CA ALA A 344 42.67 -4.94 10.54
C ALA A 344 42.75 -5.86 11.77
N SER A 345 42.63 -5.28 12.96
CA SER A 345 42.37 -6.01 14.21
C SER A 345 40.89 -6.39 14.29
N LYS A 346 40.60 -7.61 14.74
CA LYS A 346 39.24 -8.14 14.97
C LYS A 346 38.44 -7.31 16.00
N PRO A 347 37.09 -7.33 15.96
CA PRO A 347 36.25 -6.54 16.87
C PRO A 347 36.33 -7.04 18.31
N GLY A 348 36.54 -6.13 19.28
CA GLY A 348 36.49 -6.44 20.72
C GLY A 348 35.07 -6.72 21.21
N ALA A 349 34.92 -7.68 22.14
CA ALA A 349 33.63 -8.03 22.74
C ALA A 349 33.34 -7.07 23.92
N ALA A 350 32.27 -6.28 23.81
CA ALA A 350 31.81 -5.39 24.88
C ALA A 350 30.59 -5.97 25.59
N LYS A 351 30.43 -5.66 26.88
CA LYS A 351 29.33 -6.11 27.75
C LYS A 351 28.95 -5.04 28.77
N VAL A 352 27.75 -5.19 29.33
CA VAL A 352 27.32 -4.45 30.52
C VAL A 352 27.11 -5.42 31.69
N VAL A 353 27.50 -5.01 32.90
CA VAL A 353 27.51 -5.86 34.09
C VAL A 353 26.70 -5.19 35.20
N LEU A 354 25.71 -5.90 35.75
CA LEU A 354 24.92 -5.45 36.89
C LEU A 354 25.67 -5.61 38.22
N GLU A 355 25.22 -4.93 39.27
CA GLU A 355 25.79 -5.05 40.63
C GLU A 355 25.71 -6.47 41.21
N ASP A 356 24.73 -7.28 40.79
CA ASP A 356 24.62 -8.70 41.17
C ASP A 356 25.60 -9.62 40.41
N GLY A 357 26.43 -9.05 39.54
CA GLY A 357 27.44 -9.74 38.74
C GLY A 357 26.94 -10.33 37.42
N LYS A 358 25.65 -10.18 37.07
CA LYS A 358 25.14 -10.67 35.78
C LYS A 358 25.68 -9.83 34.62
N GLU A 359 26.14 -10.53 33.58
CA GLU A 359 26.74 -9.94 32.41
C GLU A 359 25.83 -10.05 31.20
N PHE A 360 25.72 -8.97 30.43
CA PHE A 360 24.93 -8.90 29.22
C PHE A 360 25.82 -8.45 28.05
N PRO A 361 26.12 -9.34 27.09
CA PRO A 361 27.01 -9.01 25.99
C PRO A 361 26.32 -8.11 24.95
N LEU A 362 27.03 -7.09 24.46
CA LEU A 362 26.53 -6.16 23.44
C LEU A 362 26.80 -6.71 22.03
N GLN A 363 26.01 -7.72 21.65
CA GLN A 363 26.19 -8.44 20.38
C GLN A 363 25.40 -7.83 19.21
N SER A 364 24.28 -7.17 19.50
CA SER A 364 23.43 -6.49 18.53
C SER A 364 23.81 -5.01 18.34
N THR A 365 23.34 -4.41 17.24
CA THR A 365 23.54 -2.98 16.96
C THR A 365 22.84 -2.07 17.98
N VAL A 366 21.78 -2.57 18.64
CA VAL A 366 21.03 -1.86 19.67
C VAL A 366 20.75 -2.81 20.83
N MET A 367 20.95 -2.33 22.05
CA MET A 367 20.45 -2.95 23.28
C MET A 367 19.53 -1.97 24.01
N THR A 368 18.28 -2.35 24.24
CA THR A 368 17.30 -1.50 24.95
C THR A 368 17.27 -1.82 26.44
N ILE A 369 17.15 -0.80 27.28
CA ILE A 369 17.11 -0.90 28.74
C ILE A 369 15.80 -0.28 29.25
N GLY A 370 15.04 -0.98 30.09
CA GLY A 370 13.76 -0.48 30.60
C GLY A 370 13.01 -1.49 31.46
N SER A 371 11.77 -1.19 31.87
CA SER A 371 10.93 -2.08 32.69
C SER A 371 9.99 -2.98 31.87
N GLY A 372 9.90 -2.75 30.54
CA GLY A 372 9.01 -3.48 29.63
C GLY A 372 9.42 -4.95 29.45
N GLU A 373 8.50 -5.77 28.95
CA GLU A 373 8.74 -7.22 28.82
C GLU A 373 9.66 -7.59 27.64
N GLU A 374 9.78 -6.71 26.65
CA GLU A 374 10.49 -6.94 25.38
C GLU A 374 11.81 -6.13 25.27
N VAL A 375 12.40 -5.69 26.38
CA VAL A 375 13.71 -4.98 26.38
C VAL A 375 14.90 -5.93 26.54
N GLY A 376 16.06 -5.53 26.01
CA GLY A 376 17.30 -6.33 26.08
C GLY A 376 17.93 -6.40 27.49
N LEU A 377 17.72 -5.37 28.32
CA LEU A 377 18.05 -5.38 29.75
C LEU A 377 16.85 -4.86 30.55
N ARG A 378 16.16 -5.78 31.21
CA ARG A 378 15.00 -5.45 32.03
C ARG A 378 15.42 -5.02 33.42
N LEU A 379 14.97 -3.84 33.85
CA LEU A 379 15.18 -3.29 35.18
C LEU A 379 13.83 -3.05 35.84
N GLU A 380 13.57 -3.76 36.93
CA GLU A 380 12.31 -3.66 37.67
C GLU A 380 12.48 -2.63 38.79
N ASP A 381 12.18 -1.36 38.46
CA ASP A 381 12.08 -0.26 39.42
C ASP A 381 10.99 0.72 38.99
N ARG A 382 10.30 1.35 39.97
CA ARG A 382 9.20 2.29 39.71
C ARG A 382 9.63 3.57 39.00
N GLY A 383 10.92 3.91 39.03
CA GLY A 383 11.51 5.04 38.31
C GLY A 383 11.94 4.75 36.87
N VAL A 384 11.87 3.48 36.45
CA VAL A 384 12.32 3.03 35.13
C VAL A 384 11.14 2.90 34.19
N ALA A 385 11.20 3.57 33.04
CA ALA A 385 10.17 3.49 32.02
C ALA A 385 10.31 2.22 31.19
N GLU A 386 9.24 1.84 30.49
CA GLU A 386 9.21 0.64 29.66
C GLU A 386 10.34 0.62 28.62
N HIS A 387 10.67 1.78 28.04
CA HIS A 387 11.84 2.01 27.19
C HIS A 387 12.66 3.20 27.74
N HIS A 388 13.48 2.94 28.75
CA HIS A 388 14.17 4.00 29.50
C HIS A 388 15.43 4.51 28.79
N ALA A 389 16.26 3.62 28.25
CA ALA A 389 17.50 3.97 27.56
C ALA A 389 17.84 2.95 26.47
N SER A 390 18.80 3.28 25.60
CA SER A 390 19.32 2.36 24.59
C SER A 390 20.81 2.53 24.40
N ILE A 391 21.55 1.43 24.30
CA ILE A 391 22.95 1.40 23.93
C ILE A 391 23.05 1.03 22.45
N LEU A 392 23.64 1.91 21.64
CA LEU A 392 23.85 1.72 20.21
C LEU A 392 25.31 1.42 19.90
N ARG A 393 25.57 0.54 18.95
CA ARG A 393 26.90 0.30 18.40
C ARG A 393 27.14 1.20 17.19
N GLY A 394 28.14 2.07 17.29
CA GLY A 394 28.62 2.93 16.22
C GLY A 394 29.49 2.19 15.20
N LYS A 395 29.79 2.87 14.09
CA LYS A 395 30.47 2.27 12.92
C LYS A 395 31.94 1.90 13.19
N GLY A 396 32.59 2.53 14.17
CA GLY A 396 33.96 2.19 14.59
C GLY A 396 34.03 1.15 15.70
N GLY A 397 32.88 0.61 16.16
CA GLY A 397 32.81 -0.34 17.27
C GLY A 397 32.65 0.31 18.65
N GLU A 398 32.62 1.63 18.73
CA GLU A 398 32.22 2.40 19.91
C GLU A 398 30.75 2.16 20.27
N PHE A 399 30.40 2.33 21.55
CA PHE A 399 29.03 2.23 22.01
C PHE A 399 28.54 3.57 22.57
N VAL A 400 27.30 3.92 22.28
CA VAL A 400 26.68 5.19 22.70
C VAL A 400 25.40 4.88 23.47
N LEU A 401 25.31 5.36 24.71
CA LEU A 401 24.11 5.30 25.52
C LEU A 401 23.24 6.52 25.24
N MET A 402 21.95 6.29 24.97
CA MET A 402 20.94 7.33 24.83
C MET A 402 19.83 7.16 25.86
N HIS A 403 19.45 8.26 26.51
CA HIS A 403 18.23 8.33 27.30
C HIS A 403 17.01 8.42 26.38
N LYS A 404 15.95 7.66 26.67
CA LYS A 404 14.73 7.57 25.84
C LYS A 404 13.45 7.89 26.61
N GLY A 405 13.43 7.70 27.93
CA GLY A 405 12.29 8.08 28.77
C GLY A 405 12.42 7.63 30.22
N GLY A 406 11.42 7.95 31.05
CA GLY A 406 11.43 7.66 32.49
C GLY A 406 12.15 8.72 33.32
N LYS A 407 12.60 8.36 34.53
CA LYS A 407 13.46 9.27 35.31
C LYS A 407 14.82 9.46 34.61
N THR A 408 15.66 10.37 35.11
CA THR A 408 16.95 10.64 34.47
C THR A 408 17.86 9.42 34.39
N THR A 409 18.56 9.23 33.26
CA THR A 409 19.73 8.37 33.13
C THR A 409 21.00 9.16 33.44
N ARG A 410 21.91 8.56 34.22
CA ARG A 410 23.23 9.15 34.50
C ARG A 410 24.37 8.23 34.07
N VAL A 411 25.53 8.80 33.79
CA VAL A 411 26.78 8.07 33.65
C VAL A 411 27.83 8.72 34.55
N ASN A 412 28.44 7.92 35.43
CA ASN A 412 29.41 8.38 36.43
C ASN A 412 28.90 9.57 37.28
N GLY A 413 27.62 9.55 37.65
CA GLY A 413 26.94 10.61 38.41
C GLY A 413 26.40 11.79 37.59
N GLU A 414 26.77 11.95 36.32
CA GLU A 414 26.31 13.06 35.46
C GLU A 414 25.06 12.71 34.66
N LYS A 415 24.09 13.63 34.56
CA LYS A 415 22.87 13.42 33.77
C LYS A 415 23.18 13.50 32.29
N ILE A 416 22.68 12.54 31.51
CA ILE A 416 22.94 12.48 30.07
C ILE A 416 21.64 12.43 29.27
N GLN A 417 21.70 12.96 28.04
CA GLN A 417 20.75 12.61 26.97
C GLN A 417 21.40 11.63 26.00
N GLU A 418 22.70 11.81 25.75
CA GLU A 418 23.56 10.93 24.95
C GLU A 418 24.95 10.89 25.57
N HIS A 419 25.61 9.73 25.57
CA HIS A 419 26.96 9.55 26.10
C HIS A 419 27.72 8.43 25.40
N HIS A 420 28.93 8.70 24.92
CA HIS A 420 29.83 7.68 24.37
C HIS A 420 30.46 6.87 25.51
N LEU A 421 30.10 5.58 25.59
CA LEU A 421 30.52 4.68 26.65
C LEU A 421 32.02 4.34 26.54
N LYS A 422 32.73 4.56 27.64
CA LYS A 422 34.13 4.20 27.82
C LYS A 422 34.26 3.05 28.80
N ASN A 423 35.23 2.16 28.58
CA ASN A 423 35.47 1.01 29.45
C ASN A 423 35.56 1.45 30.93
N GLY A 424 34.70 0.88 31.77
CA GLY A 424 34.60 1.20 33.19
C GLY A 424 33.49 2.19 33.56
N ASP A 425 32.81 2.82 32.58
CA ASP A 425 31.68 3.72 32.83
C ASP A 425 30.57 3.03 33.62
N VAL A 426 30.02 3.75 34.60
CA VAL A 426 28.89 3.28 35.42
C VAL A 426 27.64 4.03 35.01
N ILE A 427 26.68 3.31 34.44
CA ILE A 427 25.37 3.80 34.03
C ILE A 427 24.42 3.65 35.22
N GLU A 428 23.72 4.72 35.59
CA GLU A 428 22.75 4.73 36.69
C GLU A 428 21.35 4.97 36.13
N ILE A 429 20.45 4.00 36.33
CA ILE A 429 19.05 4.05 35.89
C ILE A 429 18.17 3.55 37.04
N GLY A 430 17.35 4.45 37.58
CA GLY A 430 16.59 4.16 38.81
C GLY A 430 17.53 3.89 39.98
N GLU A 431 17.37 2.75 40.65
CA GLU A 431 18.27 2.28 41.71
C GLU A 431 19.43 1.42 41.18
N TYR A 432 19.41 1.05 39.89
CA TYR A 432 20.41 0.14 39.31
C TYR A 432 21.65 0.89 38.85
N LYS A 433 22.82 0.32 39.19
CA LYS A 433 24.11 0.68 38.59
C LYS A 433 24.59 -0.43 37.66
N ILE A 434 24.97 -0.06 36.46
CA ILE A 434 25.35 -0.97 35.39
C ILE A 434 26.73 -0.55 34.88
N LYS A 435 27.73 -1.41 34.99
CA LYS A 435 29.09 -1.12 34.55
C LYS A 435 29.30 -1.57 33.11
N TYR A 436 29.74 -0.68 32.25
CA TYR A 436 30.15 -1.00 30.89
C TYR A 436 31.60 -1.50 30.86
N GLN A 437 31.85 -2.61 30.18
CA GLN A 437 33.17 -3.22 30.06
C GLN A 437 33.47 -3.64 28.61
N THR A 438 34.70 -3.39 28.18
CA THR A 438 35.26 -3.94 26.92
C THR A 438 36.38 -4.92 27.26
N SER A 439 36.43 -6.05 26.56
CA SER A 439 37.52 -7.03 26.69
C SER A 439 38.80 -6.63 25.97
#